data_AF-A0A9W4FEQ5-F1
#
_entry.id   AF-A0A9W4FEQ5-F1
#
_cell.length_a   1.000
_cell.length_b   1.000
_cell.length_c   1.000
_cell.angle_alpha   90.00
_cell.angle_beta   90.00
_cell.angle_gamma   90.00
#
_symmetry.space_group_name_H-M   'P 1'
#
loop_
_entity.id
_entity.type
_entity.pdbx_description
1 polymer ?
#
loop_
_entity_poly.entity_id
_entity_poly.type
_entity_poly.pdbx_seq_one_letter_code
_entity_poly.pdbx_strand_id
1 'polypeptide(L)'
;MAKKSKGRKKPVAELTDEEVVQLLVDVVRRLRRVALHPLALAPDEEDPWSEPGGLLRKLMNVFVTVTVVDGQPQSMTTPLPDELQFESLAIRARAFTLVRDRLYWQDALAALDRLTGRGDTLLISSSQDLWAEWHEATGRDDRVRAYFVVTEDKQKNEKKQTDVDLAYAWLYQDLAHGDAVTTGELGIQQRYEAAVGVFSHLAVVALETLHYINALCELGIISLPVGTFSNRVIASGTEGGMKVTAVHEVDVDEDLNEITPGGPLPPSARPIDEVVRELREQGYVADARRPRDAEANPATATDVVTSDDKADAVVDDGAEDDTAATSRRLPWWRRWWRRRRPTR
;
A
#
# COMPACT_ATOMS: atom_id res chain seq x y z
N MET A 1 -27.21 -27.37 14.54
CA MET A 1 -26.15 -26.52 13.95
C MET A 1 -25.31 -25.94 15.08
N ALA A 2 -24.12 -26.48 15.33
CA ALA A 2 -23.21 -25.96 16.35
C ALA A 2 -22.52 -24.70 15.80
N LYS A 3 -22.79 -23.54 16.39
CA LYS A 3 -22.00 -22.32 16.16
C LYS A 3 -20.56 -22.63 16.59
N LYS A 4 -19.64 -22.83 15.63
CA LYS A 4 -18.20 -22.78 15.92
C LYS A 4 -17.93 -21.45 16.61
N SER A 5 -17.64 -21.47 17.92
CA SER A 5 -17.21 -20.28 18.63
C SER A 5 -15.93 -19.80 17.94
N LYS A 6 -15.98 -18.64 17.27
CA LYS A 6 -14.79 -17.99 16.73
C LYS A 6 -13.79 -17.87 17.87
N GLY A 7 -12.66 -18.58 17.78
CA GLY A 7 -11.65 -18.59 18.81
C GLY A 7 -11.23 -17.16 19.17
N ARG A 8 -11.25 -16.84 20.46
CA ARG A 8 -10.79 -15.55 20.97
C ARG A 8 -9.31 -15.40 20.61
N LYS A 9 -8.94 -14.29 19.94
CA LYS A 9 -7.54 -13.94 19.67
C LYS A 9 -6.79 -13.82 21.02
N LYS A 10 -5.66 -14.51 21.16
CA LYS A 10 -4.79 -14.37 22.34
C LYS A 10 -4.20 -12.95 22.38
N PRO A 11 -4.21 -12.26 23.53
CA PRO A 11 -3.54 -10.97 23.67
C PRO A 11 -2.02 -11.12 23.57
N VAL A 12 -1.33 -10.08 23.12
CA VAL A 12 0.15 -10.09 22.92
C VAL A 12 0.92 -10.44 24.20
N ALA A 13 0.39 -10.06 25.37
CA ALA A 13 0.97 -10.39 26.67
C ALA A 13 1.04 -11.90 26.96
N GLU A 14 0.19 -12.71 26.32
CA GLU A 14 0.13 -14.17 26.50
C GLU A 14 0.94 -14.94 25.43
N LEU A 15 1.50 -14.24 24.44
CA LEU A 15 2.29 -14.88 23.39
C LEU A 15 3.68 -15.30 23.89
N THR A 16 4.26 -16.36 23.33
CA THR A 16 5.69 -16.66 23.53
C THR A 16 6.55 -15.66 22.76
N ASP A 17 7.85 -15.60 23.06
CA ASP A 17 8.77 -14.72 22.34
C ASP A 17 8.87 -15.11 20.86
N GLU A 18 8.80 -16.41 20.53
CA GLU A 18 8.74 -16.89 19.15
C GLU A 18 7.45 -16.45 18.45
N GLU A 19 6.30 -16.50 19.14
CA GLU A 19 5.02 -16.05 18.60
C GLU A 19 5.01 -14.52 18.35
N VAL A 20 5.66 -13.74 19.22
CA VAL A 20 5.84 -12.28 19.08
C VAL A 20 6.73 -11.95 17.88
N VAL A 21 7.87 -12.64 17.76
CA VAL A 21 8.77 -12.49 16.60
C VAL A 21 8.04 -12.85 15.31
N GLN A 22 7.30 -13.96 15.29
CA GLN A 22 6.55 -14.37 14.11
C GLN A 22 5.44 -13.37 13.75
N LEU A 23 4.77 -12.78 14.74
CA LEU A 23 3.81 -11.70 14.51
C LEU A 23 4.49 -10.50 13.83
N LEU A 24 5.67 -10.07 14.29
CA LEU A 24 6.38 -8.96 13.66
C LEU A 24 6.91 -9.29 12.27
N VAL A 25 7.33 -10.54 12.01
CA VAL A 25 7.67 -11.00 10.65
C VAL A 25 6.47 -10.85 9.71
N ASP A 26 5.28 -11.27 10.16
CA ASP A 26 4.06 -11.14 9.38
C ASP A 26 3.66 -9.68 9.14
N VAL A 27 3.81 -8.82 10.16
CA VAL A 27 3.61 -7.38 10.07
C VAL A 27 4.58 -6.77 9.05
N VAL A 28 5.88 -7.03 9.16
CA VAL A 28 6.89 -6.52 8.21
C VAL A 28 6.59 -6.98 6.79
N ARG A 29 6.22 -8.25 6.60
CA ARG A 29 5.80 -8.76 5.28
C ARG A 29 4.63 -7.96 4.71
N ARG A 30 3.63 -7.61 5.54
CA ARG A 30 2.47 -6.81 5.10
C ARG A 30 2.85 -5.36 4.83
N LEU A 31 3.64 -4.72 5.70
CA LEU A 31 4.12 -3.36 5.52
C LEU A 31 4.95 -3.22 4.23
N ARG A 32 5.81 -4.21 3.93
CA ARG A 32 6.57 -4.24 2.67
C ARG A 32 5.69 -4.30 1.43
N ARG A 33 4.49 -4.90 1.50
CA ARG A 33 3.52 -4.85 0.39
C ARG A 33 2.89 -3.47 0.22
N VAL A 34 2.77 -2.68 1.29
CA VAL A 34 2.37 -1.27 1.23
C VAL A 34 3.52 -0.45 0.61
N ALA A 35 4.76 -0.66 1.08
CA ALA A 35 5.95 0.04 0.58
C ALA A 35 6.26 -0.22 -0.90
N LEU A 36 5.97 -1.42 -1.40
CA LEU A 36 6.14 -1.77 -2.81
C LEU A 36 4.88 -1.48 -3.66
N HIS A 37 3.91 -0.72 -3.13
CA HIS A 37 2.76 -0.29 -3.92
C HIS A 37 3.18 0.82 -4.90
N PRO A 38 2.68 0.85 -6.15
CA PRO A 38 3.01 1.91 -7.11
C PRO A 38 2.87 3.33 -6.55
N LEU A 39 1.76 3.65 -5.88
CA LEU A 39 1.55 4.96 -5.24
C LEU A 39 2.51 5.27 -4.09
N ALA A 40 3.05 4.26 -3.41
CA ALA A 40 4.08 4.46 -2.37
C ALA A 40 5.47 4.66 -2.96
N LEU A 41 5.72 4.15 -4.18
CA LEU A 41 6.96 4.34 -4.93
C LEU A 41 6.95 5.60 -5.79
N ALA A 42 5.77 6.16 -6.06
CA ALA A 42 5.61 7.37 -6.84
C ALA A 42 6.27 8.56 -6.11
N PRO A 43 7.17 9.30 -6.77
CA PRO A 43 7.70 10.53 -6.21
C PRO A 43 6.58 11.58 -6.14
N ASP A 44 6.78 12.60 -5.31
CA ASP A 44 6.04 13.85 -5.49
C ASP A 44 6.47 14.51 -6.80
N GLU A 45 5.51 14.87 -7.67
CA GLU A 45 5.80 15.52 -8.96
C GLU A 45 6.54 16.86 -8.77
N GLU A 46 6.30 17.54 -7.65
CA GLU A 46 6.98 18.80 -7.30
C GLU A 46 8.37 18.58 -6.68
N ASP A 47 8.68 17.36 -6.25
CA ASP A 47 9.97 16.99 -5.67
C ASP A 47 10.39 15.58 -6.13
N PRO A 48 11.03 15.48 -7.32
CA PRO A 48 11.50 14.20 -7.86
C PRO A 48 12.52 13.47 -6.97
N TRP A 49 13.12 14.16 -6.01
CA TRP A 49 14.07 13.62 -5.04
C TRP A 49 13.40 13.21 -3.72
N SER A 50 12.07 13.27 -3.65
CA SER A 50 11.30 12.85 -2.49
C SER A 50 11.56 11.39 -2.14
N GLU A 51 11.61 11.11 -0.84
CA GLU A 51 11.70 9.75 -0.32
C GLU A 51 10.46 8.94 -0.73
N PRO A 52 10.56 7.59 -0.79
CA PRO A 52 9.38 6.74 -0.98
C PRO A 52 8.23 7.15 -0.07
N GLY A 53 7.05 7.32 -0.65
CA GLY A 53 5.86 7.87 0.00
C GLY A 53 5.67 9.37 -0.19
N GLY A 54 6.48 10.05 -1.01
CA GLY A 54 6.35 11.48 -1.33
C GLY A 54 4.93 11.88 -1.75
N LEU A 55 4.39 11.20 -2.77
CA LEU A 55 3.01 11.41 -3.21
C LEU A 55 1.99 11.17 -2.09
N LEU A 56 2.12 10.11 -1.30
CA LEU A 56 1.18 9.80 -0.22
C LEU A 56 1.20 10.87 0.88
N ARG A 57 2.37 11.43 1.20
CA ARG A 57 2.50 12.53 2.15
C ARG A 57 1.90 13.82 1.63
N LYS A 58 1.89 14.03 0.31
CA LYS A 58 1.13 15.12 -0.30
C LYS A 58 -0.37 14.87 -0.16
N LEU A 59 -0.84 13.70 -0.58
CA LEU A 59 -2.26 13.35 -0.57
C LEU A 59 -2.88 13.35 0.85
N MET A 60 -2.14 12.96 1.90
CA MET A 60 -2.67 12.94 3.26
C MET A 60 -3.00 14.31 3.86
N ASN A 61 -2.47 15.40 3.27
CA ASN A 61 -2.69 16.77 3.73
C ASN A 61 -3.91 17.44 3.08
N VAL A 62 -4.59 16.75 2.14
CA VAL A 62 -5.81 17.25 1.45
C VAL A 62 -5.62 18.67 0.93
N PHE A 63 -4.81 18.82 -0.12
CA PHE A 63 -4.59 20.12 -0.75
C PHE A 63 -5.73 20.45 -1.71
N VAL A 64 -6.23 21.67 -1.62
CA VAL A 64 -7.22 22.22 -2.56
C VAL A 64 -6.61 23.42 -3.25
N THR A 65 -6.60 23.39 -4.57
CA THR A 65 -6.30 24.56 -5.39
C THR A 65 -7.57 25.35 -5.58
N VAL A 66 -7.60 26.60 -5.10
CA VAL A 66 -8.72 27.52 -5.28
C VAL A 66 -8.35 28.54 -6.35
N THR A 67 -9.06 28.53 -7.47
CA THR A 67 -8.93 29.56 -8.50
C THR A 67 -10.01 30.62 -8.25
N VAL A 68 -9.56 31.84 -7.93
CA VAL A 68 -10.43 33.01 -7.74
C VAL A 68 -10.23 33.93 -8.93
N VAL A 69 -11.31 34.16 -9.69
CA VAL A 69 -11.35 35.11 -10.80
C VAL A 69 -12.46 36.12 -10.50
N ASP A 70 -12.14 37.42 -10.55
CA ASP A 70 -13.08 38.48 -10.23
C ASP A 70 -14.34 38.42 -11.10
N GLY A 71 -15.51 38.44 -10.44
CA GLY A 71 -16.81 38.35 -11.12
C GLY A 71 -17.16 36.98 -11.71
N GLN A 72 -16.37 35.93 -11.42
CA GLN A 72 -16.62 34.55 -11.87
C GLN A 72 -16.82 33.60 -10.68
N PRO A 73 -17.50 32.45 -10.89
CA PRO A 73 -17.55 31.39 -9.89
C PRO A 73 -16.14 30.90 -9.54
N GLN A 74 -15.86 30.77 -8.25
CA GLN A 74 -14.61 30.18 -7.77
C GLN A 74 -14.59 28.68 -8.07
N SER A 75 -13.46 28.15 -8.54
CA SER A 75 -13.28 26.72 -8.75
C SER A 75 -12.30 26.14 -7.74
N MET A 76 -12.66 24.99 -7.15
CA MET A 76 -11.82 24.22 -6.24
C MET A 76 -11.44 22.91 -6.94
N THR A 77 -10.15 22.60 -6.99
CA THR A 77 -9.66 21.33 -7.56
C THR A 77 -8.74 20.62 -6.57
N THR A 78 -8.90 19.31 -6.47
CA THR A 78 -8.10 18.43 -5.62
C THR A 78 -7.45 17.39 -6.52
N PRO A 79 -6.11 17.23 -6.51
CA PRO A 79 -5.46 16.16 -7.25
C PRO A 79 -5.82 14.81 -6.62
N LEU A 80 -6.28 13.86 -7.44
CA LEU A 80 -6.63 12.51 -7.01
C LEU A 80 -5.82 11.49 -7.80
N PRO A 81 -5.34 10.40 -7.16
CA PRO A 81 -4.71 9.31 -7.87
C PRO A 81 -5.73 8.49 -8.66
N ASP A 82 -5.25 7.58 -9.50
CA ASP A 82 -6.07 6.52 -10.11
C ASP A 82 -6.78 5.69 -9.02
N GLU A 83 -8.11 5.56 -9.15
CA GLU A 83 -8.95 4.91 -8.14
C GLU A 83 -8.60 3.44 -7.95
N LEU A 84 -8.38 2.68 -9.03
CA LEU A 84 -8.05 1.25 -8.94
C LEU A 84 -6.72 1.02 -8.22
N GLN A 85 -5.71 1.85 -8.50
CA GLN A 85 -4.47 1.83 -7.74
C GLN A 85 -4.70 2.20 -6.27
N PHE A 86 -5.54 3.20 -6.00
CA PHE A 86 -5.82 3.63 -4.63
C PHE A 86 -6.59 2.58 -3.82
N GLU A 87 -7.56 1.90 -4.41
CA GLU A 87 -8.26 0.75 -3.83
C GLU A 87 -7.28 -0.36 -3.41
N SER A 88 -6.36 -0.73 -4.30
CA SER A 88 -5.32 -1.71 -4.00
C SER A 88 -4.47 -1.28 -2.78
N LEU A 89 -4.10 0.00 -2.68
CA LEU A 89 -3.36 0.53 -1.54
C LEU A 89 -4.20 0.46 -0.25
N ALA A 90 -5.44 0.95 -0.29
CA ALA A 90 -6.34 1.01 0.86
C ALA A 90 -6.61 -0.40 1.42
N ILE A 91 -6.86 -1.38 0.55
CA ILE A 91 -7.05 -2.79 0.96
C ILE A 91 -5.76 -3.37 1.55
N ARG A 92 -4.58 -3.01 1.03
CA ARG A 92 -3.29 -3.41 1.61
C ARG A 92 -3.15 -2.89 3.04
N ALA A 93 -3.47 -1.62 3.28
CA ALA A 93 -3.39 -0.97 4.58
C ALA A 93 -4.50 -1.37 5.56
N ARG A 94 -5.69 -1.74 5.08
CA ARG A 94 -6.87 -2.11 5.89
C ARG A 94 -6.59 -3.23 6.90
N ALA A 95 -5.69 -4.16 6.61
CA ALA A 95 -5.35 -5.25 7.52
C ALA A 95 -4.91 -4.75 8.92
N PHE A 96 -4.31 -3.56 8.99
CA PHE A 96 -3.87 -2.96 10.24
C PHE A 96 -5.01 -2.35 11.06
N THR A 97 -6.17 -2.05 10.47
CA THR A 97 -7.28 -1.36 11.15
C THR A 97 -8.35 -2.29 11.70
N LEU A 98 -8.29 -3.58 11.37
CA LEU A 98 -9.27 -4.57 11.79
C LEU A 98 -8.88 -5.18 13.14
N VAL A 99 -9.62 -4.85 14.20
CA VAL A 99 -9.37 -5.33 15.59
C VAL A 99 -9.25 -6.85 15.69
N ARG A 100 -10.00 -7.59 14.85
CA ARG A 100 -9.98 -9.07 14.85
C ARG A 100 -8.88 -9.67 13.97
N ASP A 101 -8.22 -8.86 13.14
CA ASP A 101 -7.11 -9.32 12.32
C ASP A 101 -5.90 -9.54 13.22
N ARG A 102 -5.09 -10.55 12.89
CA ARG A 102 -3.82 -10.81 13.60
C ARG A 102 -2.90 -9.59 13.52
N LEU A 103 -2.92 -8.89 12.39
CA LEU A 103 -2.05 -7.76 12.07
C LEU A 103 -2.56 -6.42 12.60
N TYR A 104 -3.58 -6.42 13.47
CA TYR A 104 -4.09 -5.19 14.08
C TYR A 104 -2.95 -4.35 14.69
N TRP A 105 -2.93 -3.06 14.38
CA TRP A 105 -1.78 -2.19 14.65
C TRP A 105 -1.42 -2.14 16.14
N GLN A 106 -2.39 -2.16 17.06
CA GLN A 106 -2.11 -2.14 18.50
C GLN A 106 -1.35 -3.38 18.94
N ASP A 107 -1.70 -4.55 18.39
CA ASP A 107 -1.00 -5.79 18.68
C ASP A 107 0.40 -5.81 18.05
N ALA A 108 0.55 -5.23 16.86
CA ALA A 108 1.85 -5.07 16.22
C ALA A 108 2.79 -4.17 17.03
N LEU A 109 2.31 -3.02 17.51
CA LEU A 109 3.12 -2.11 18.33
C LEU A 109 3.40 -2.67 19.72
N ALA A 110 2.43 -3.35 20.35
CA ALA A 110 2.64 -4.03 21.63
C ALA A 110 3.71 -5.13 21.50
N ALA A 111 3.73 -5.86 20.39
CA ALA A 111 4.76 -6.85 20.09
C ALA A 111 6.13 -6.20 19.90
N LEU A 112 6.19 -5.05 19.21
CA LEU A 112 7.41 -4.29 19.04
C LEU A 112 7.97 -3.77 20.37
N ASP A 113 7.12 -3.19 21.21
CA ASP A 113 7.48 -2.69 22.55
C ASP A 113 8.00 -3.78 23.49
N ARG A 114 7.47 -4.99 23.33
CA ARG A 114 7.96 -6.15 24.09
C ARG A 114 9.38 -6.53 23.68
N LEU A 115 9.71 -6.47 22.38
CA LEU A 115 11.05 -6.80 21.90
C LEU A 115 12.09 -5.71 22.14
N THR A 116 11.71 -4.43 22.10
CA THR A 116 12.66 -3.31 22.27
C THR A 116 13.04 -3.10 23.74
N GLY A 117 12.21 -3.54 24.68
CA GLY A 117 12.40 -3.31 26.11
C GLY A 117 12.16 -1.86 26.51
N ARG A 118 11.71 -1.63 27.75
CA ARG A 118 11.31 -0.31 28.24
C ARG A 118 12.41 0.44 29.00
N GLY A 119 13.69 0.08 28.77
CA GLY A 119 14.81 0.60 29.56
C GLY A 119 15.42 1.90 29.04
N ASP A 120 15.26 2.20 27.75
CA ASP A 120 15.85 3.38 27.11
C ASP A 120 14.79 4.46 26.85
N THR A 121 14.96 5.64 27.45
CA THR A 121 14.06 6.79 27.32
C THR A 121 13.83 7.22 25.86
N LEU A 122 14.86 7.15 25.00
CA LEU A 122 14.72 7.49 23.59
C LEU A 122 13.85 6.46 22.85
N LEU A 123 13.96 5.17 23.20
CA LEU A 123 13.10 4.14 22.62
C LEU A 123 11.66 4.28 23.10
N ILE A 124 11.46 4.60 24.39
CA ILE A 124 10.13 4.85 24.94
C ILE A 124 9.46 6.03 24.23
N SER A 125 10.16 7.16 24.09
CA SER A 125 9.64 8.34 23.39
C SER A 125 9.33 8.05 21.94
N SER A 126 10.20 7.33 21.22
CA SER A 126 9.96 6.93 19.83
C SER A 126 8.78 5.97 19.67
N SER A 127 8.62 5.02 20.58
CA SER A 127 7.44 4.14 20.61
C SER A 127 6.17 4.98 20.84
N GLN A 128 6.17 5.89 21.81
CA GLN A 128 5.03 6.77 22.09
C GLN A 128 4.64 7.63 20.89
N ASP A 129 5.61 8.21 20.18
CA ASP A 129 5.36 8.94 18.93
C ASP A 129 4.68 8.04 17.90
N LEU A 130 5.18 6.81 17.71
CA LEU A 130 4.57 5.86 16.76
C LEU A 130 3.14 5.46 17.16
N TRP A 131 2.88 5.21 18.45
CA TRP A 131 1.54 4.95 18.96
C TRP A 131 0.59 6.13 18.68
N ALA A 132 1.05 7.37 18.90
CA ALA A 132 0.26 8.57 18.62
C ALA A 132 -0.08 8.69 17.13
N GLU A 133 0.89 8.49 16.24
CA GLU A 133 0.68 8.51 14.79
C GLU A 133 -0.34 7.45 14.33
N TRP A 134 -0.29 6.23 14.88
CA TRP A 134 -1.28 5.19 14.57
C TRP A 134 -2.68 5.51 15.11
N HIS A 135 -2.77 6.05 16.32
CA HIS A 135 -4.04 6.55 16.86
C HIS A 135 -4.61 7.66 15.95
N GLU A 136 -3.77 8.59 15.52
CA GLU A 136 -4.15 9.66 14.61
C GLU A 136 -4.46 9.15 13.20
N ALA A 137 -3.87 8.06 12.71
CA ALA A 137 -4.21 7.50 11.42
C ALA A 137 -5.52 6.70 11.44
N THR A 138 -5.86 6.09 12.58
CA THR A 138 -6.97 5.11 12.66
C THR A 138 -8.19 5.58 13.44
N GLY A 139 -8.10 6.68 14.18
CA GLY A 139 -9.21 7.26 14.95
C GLY A 139 -10.44 7.55 14.09
N ARG A 140 -11.60 7.07 14.53
CA ARG A 140 -12.89 7.16 13.83
C ARG A 140 -13.95 8.02 14.54
N ASP A 141 -13.77 8.30 15.83
CA ASP A 141 -14.83 8.86 16.66
C ASP A 141 -14.96 10.38 16.46
N ASP A 142 -16.01 10.79 15.73
CA ASP A 142 -16.53 12.17 15.47
C ASP A 142 -15.47 13.26 15.30
N ARG A 143 -14.31 12.88 14.75
CA ARG A 143 -13.23 13.83 14.50
C ARG A 143 -13.30 14.30 13.06
N VAL A 144 -13.27 15.61 12.92
CA VAL A 144 -12.90 16.26 11.66
C VAL A 144 -11.39 16.15 11.57
N ARG A 145 -10.88 15.52 10.51
CA ARG A 145 -9.44 15.46 10.29
C ARG A 145 -8.99 16.62 9.39
N ALA A 146 -9.56 16.75 8.20
CA ALA A 146 -9.28 17.86 7.30
C ALA A 146 -10.50 18.76 7.11
N TYR A 147 -11.67 18.18 6.89
CA TYR A 147 -12.90 18.93 6.63
C TYR A 147 -14.14 18.14 7.04
N PHE A 148 -15.28 18.84 7.11
CA PHE A 148 -16.60 18.22 7.21
C PHE A 148 -17.54 18.89 6.22
N VAL A 149 -18.58 18.17 5.83
CA VAL A 149 -19.66 18.65 4.97
C VAL A 149 -20.94 18.64 5.79
N VAL A 150 -21.71 19.72 5.70
CA VAL A 150 -23.07 19.77 6.24
C VAL A 150 -24.01 19.63 5.05
N THR A 151 -24.86 18.61 5.08
CA THR A 151 -25.94 18.41 4.11
C THR A 151 -27.27 18.63 4.80
N GLU A 152 -28.22 19.21 4.09
CA GLU A 152 -29.62 19.25 4.53
C GLU A 152 -30.36 18.08 3.90
N ASP A 153 -31.05 17.27 4.70
CA ASP A 153 -31.94 16.24 4.17
C ASP A 153 -33.24 16.84 3.61
N LYS A 154 -34.08 16.00 2.98
CA LYS A 154 -35.40 16.43 2.44
C LYS A 154 -36.35 17.01 3.50
N GLN A 155 -36.09 16.78 4.78
CA GLN A 155 -36.84 17.30 5.92
C GLN A 155 -36.18 18.54 6.55
N LYS A 156 -35.13 19.09 5.92
CA LYS A 156 -34.32 20.22 6.40
C LYS A 156 -33.60 19.94 7.72
N ASN A 157 -33.30 18.67 8.01
CA ASN A 157 -32.40 18.34 9.11
C ASN A 157 -30.97 18.44 8.59
N GLU A 158 -30.14 19.19 9.30
CA GLU A 158 -28.71 19.26 9.03
C GLU A 158 -28.02 17.97 9.48
N LYS A 159 -27.28 17.35 8.58
CA LYS A 159 -26.41 16.21 8.85
C LYS A 159 -24.97 16.61 8.61
N LYS A 160 -24.19 16.63 9.68
CA LYS A 160 -22.74 16.78 9.61
C LYS A 160 -22.10 15.45 9.26
N GLN A 161 -21.21 15.45 8.27
CA GLN A 161 -20.39 14.29 7.89
C GLN A 161 -18.93 14.70 7.84
N THR A 162 -18.09 14.01 8.61
CA THR A 162 -16.64 14.26 8.61
C THR A 162 -15.98 13.59 7.40
N ASP A 163 -14.81 14.08 6.99
CA ASP A 163 -13.96 13.39 5.99
C ASP A 163 -13.65 11.95 6.39
N VAL A 164 -13.52 11.65 7.67
CA VAL A 164 -13.36 10.29 8.18
C VAL A 164 -14.60 9.43 7.92
N ASP A 165 -15.81 9.95 8.16
CA ASP A 165 -17.06 9.23 7.86
C ASP A 165 -17.18 8.91 6.37
N LEU A 166 -16.87 9.89 5.52
CA LEU A 166 -16.91 9.75 4.06
C LEU A 166 -15.88 8.73 3.56
N ALA A 167 -14.66 8.76 4.09
CA ALA A 167 -13.61 7.81 3.75
C ALA A 167 -13.99 6.36 4.09
N TYR A 168 -14.59 6.14 5.27
CA TYR A 168 -15.01 4.80 5.67
C TYR A 168 -16.28 4.34 4.97
N ALA A 169 -17.17 5.26 4.59
CA ALA A 169 -18.27 4.96 3.69
C ALA A 169 -17.74 4.47 2.34
N TRP A 170 -16.75 5.14 1.73
CA TRP A 170 -16.10 4.64 0.50
C TRP A 170 -15.53 3.24 0.69
N LEU A 171 -14.76 3.02 1.76
CA LEU A 171 -14.12 1.72 2.00
C LEU A 171 -15.12 0.57 2.17
N TYR A 172 -16.23 0.78 2.90
CA TYR A 172 -17.13 -0.31 3.26
C TYR A 172 -18.37 -0.40 2.35
N GLN A 173 -18.92 0.73 1.92
CA GLN A 173 -20.15 0.77 1.12
C GLN A 173 -19.87 0.65 -0.38
N ASP A 174 -18.82 1.32 -0.88
CA ASP A 174 -18.49 1.28 -2.30
C ASP A 174 -17.52 0.13 -2.63
N LEU A 175 -16.47 -0.06 -1.82
CA LEU A 175 -15.38 -0.99 -2.15
C LEU A 175 -15.53 -2.40 -1.56
N ALA A 176 -15.73 -2.55 -0.24
CA ALA A 176 -15.54 -3.84 0.43
C ALA A 176 -16.80 -4.70 0.61
N HIS A 177 -17.94 -4.11 0.99
CA HIS A 177 -19.14 -4.87 1.38
C HIS A 177 -20.37 -4.60 0.53
N GLY A 178 -20.42 -3.49 -0.23
CA GLY A 178 -21.64 -3.11 -0.93
C GLY A 178 -22.78 -2.73 0.02
N ASP A 179 -22.44 -2.29 1.25
CA ASP A 179 -23.41 -1.90 2.26
C ASP A 179 -24.24 -0.69 1.79
N ALA A 180 -25.45 -0.52 2.35
CA ALA A 180 -26.29 0.62 2.03
C ALA A 180 -25.57 1.96 2.32
N VAL A 181 -25.66 2.90 1.38
CA VAL A 181 -24.99 4.19 1.48
C VAL A 181 -25.55 5.00 2.66
N THR A 182 -24.69 5.34 3.62
CA THR A 182 -25.09 6.11 4.82
C THR A 182 -24.77 7.60 4.72
N THR A 183 -24.14 8.05 3.62
CA THR A 183 -23.71 9.45 3.43
C THR A 183 -24.77 10.36 2.80
N GLY A 184 -26.03 9.95 2.83
CA GLY A 184 -27.14 10.75 2.30
C GLY A 184 -26.96 11.02 0.80
N GLU A 185 -26.99 12.29 0.42
CA GLU A 185 -26.92 12.75 -0.97
C GLU A 185 -25.50 12.89 -1.52
N LEU A 186 -24.47 12.71 -0.70
CA LEU A 186 -23.07 12.78 -1.16
C LEU A 186 -22.76 11.59 -2.08
N GLY A 187 -22.19 11.89 -3.25
CA GLY A 187 -21.84 10.91 -4.26
C GLY A 187 -20.55 10.15 -3.95
N ILE A 188 -20.26 9.16 -4.78
CA ILE A 188 -19.04 8.34 -4.68
C ILE A 188 -17.77 9.20 -4.78
N GLN A 189 -17.78 10.23 -5.62
CA GLN A 189 -16.65 11.12 -5.84
C GLN A 189 -16.21 11.83 -4.55
N GLN A 190 -17.16 12.39 -3.78
CA GLN A 190 -16.83 13.05 -2.50
C GLN A 190 -16.31 12.06 -1.46
N ARG A 191 -16.85 10.83 -1.46
CA ARG A 191 -16.35 9.78 -0.55
C ARG A 191 -14.94 9.32 -0.93
N TYR A 192 -14.66 9.20 -2.23
CA TYR A 192 -13.32 8.89 -2.75
C TYR A 192 -12.32 9.99 -2.40
N GLU A 193 -12.65 11.26 -2.60
CA GLU A 193 -11.82 12.40 -2.22
C GLU A 193 -11.43 12.38 -0.73
N ALA A 194 -12.39 12.10 0.15
CA ALA A 194 -12.13 11.94 1.57
C ALA A 194 -11.25 10.71 1.87
N ALA A 195 -11.50 9.59 1.19
CA ALA A 195 -10.74 8.37 1.32
C ALA A 195 -9.26 8.56 0.96
N VAL A 196 -8.97 9.37 -0.07
CA VAL A 196 -7.61 9.68 -0.50
C VAL A 196 -6.78 10.25 0.64
N GLY A 197 -7.27 11.26 1.34
CA GLY A 197 -6.56 11.85 2.48
C GLY A 197 -6.38 10.87 3.65
N VAL A 198 -7.46 10.19 4.04
CA VAL A 198 -7.48 9.29 5.21
C VAL A 198 -6.58 8.07 5.02
N PHE A 199 -6.71 7.36 3.89
CA PHE A 199 -5.93 6.13 3.67
C PHE A 199 -4.51 6.41 3.19
N SER A 200 -4.22 7.59 2.61
CA SER A 200 -2.84 8.02 2.38
C SER A 200 -2.08 8.20 3.70
N HIS A 201 -2.72 8.78 4.73
CA HIS A 201 -2.09 8.86 6.05
C HIS A 201 -1.81 7.49 6.65
N LEU A 202 -2.79 6.59 6.60
CA LEU A 202 -2.62 5.22 7.08
C LEU A 202 -1.46 4.52 6.38
N ALA A 203 -1.34 4.70 5.06
CA ALA A 203 -0.24 4.17 4.28
C ALA A 203 1.10 4.80 4.69
N VAL A 204 1.17 6.12 4.89
CA VAL A 204 2.39 6.79 5.38
C VAL A 204 2.81 6.23 6.74
N VAL A 205 1.90 6.15 7.71
CA VAL A 205 2.23 5.59 9.04
C VAL A 205 2.70 4.13 8.94
N ALA A 206 2.15 3.34 8.02
CA ALA A 206 2.65 1.99 7.73
C ALA A 206 4.09 2.01 7.16
N LEU A 207 4.42 2.92 6.25
CA LEU A 207 5.79 3.09 5.73
C LEU A 207 6.76 3.50 6.85
N GLU A 208 6.38 4.48 7.68
CA GLU A 208 7.18 4.93 8.82
C GLU A 208 7.41 3.79 9.82
N THR A 209 6.39 2.95 10.06
CA THR A 209 6.51 1.76 10.92
C THR A 209 7.52 0.78 10.35
N LEU A 210 7.51 0.54 9.03
CA LEU A 210 8.48 -0.35 8.38
C LEU A 210 9.91 0.16 8.54
N HIS A 211 10.13 1.45 8.28
CA HIS A 211 11.44 2.08 8.44
C HIS A 211 11.91 2.03 9.89
N TYR A 212 11.01 2.25 10.85
CA TYR A 212 11.34 2.15 12.26
C TYR A 212 11.77 0.74 12.67
N ILE A 213 11.02 -0.30 12.28
CA ILE A 213 11.39 -1.70 12.59
C ILE A 213 12.73 -2.06 11.92
N ASN A 214 12.96 -1.63 10.67
CA ASN A 214 14.24 -1.86 9.99
C ASN A 214 15.40 -1.19 10.73
N ALA A 215 15.24 0.06 11.15
CA ALA A 215 16.25 0.80 11.91
C ALA A 215 16.57 0.12 13.26
N LEU A 216 15.56 -0.40 13.96
CA LEU A 216 15.76 -1.17 15.20
C LEU A 216 16.58 -2.45 14.95
N CYS A 217 16.34 -3.14 13.83
CA CYS A 217 17.13 -4.32 13.43
C CYS A 217 18.58 -3.94 13.07
N GLU A 218 18.78 -2.88 12.27
CA GLU A 218 20.11 -2.40 11.87
C GLU A 218 20.96 -1.97 13.07
N LEU A 219 20.32 -1.45 14.11
CA LEU A 219 20.97 -1.07 15.37
C LEU A 219 21.17 -2.24 16.34
N GLY A 220 20.73 -3.46 15.98
CA GLY A 220 20.83 -4.65 16.82
C GLY A 220 19.95 -4.61 18.07
N ILE A 221 18.93 -3.75 18.11
CA ILE A 221 18.02 -3.59 19.26
C ILE A 221 17.03 -4.75 19.29
N ILE A 222 16.53 -5.16 18.13
CA ILE A 222 15.71 -6.35 17.95
C ILE A 222 16.34 -7.25 16.90
N SER A 223 16.05 -8.55 16.94
CA SER A 223 16.50 -9.52 15.95
C SER A 223 15.28 -10.18 15.30
N LEU A 224 15.23 -10.15 13.96
CA LEU A 224 14.22 -10.83 13.16
C LEU A 224 14.91 -11.86 12.24
N PRO A 225 14.24 -12.97 11.88
CA PRO A 225 14.80 -13.98 11.00
C PRO A 225 15.34 -13.40 9.68
N VAL A 226 16.43 -13.99 9.18
CA VAL A 226 16.98 -13.69 7.86
C VAL A 226 15.89 -13.89 6.80
N GLY A 227 15.81 -12.97 5.84
CA GLY A 227 14.76 -12.98 4.82
C GLY A 227 13.58 -12.07 5.12
N THR A 228 13.39 -11.59 6.36
CA THR A 228 12.26 -10.72 6.73
C THR A 228 12.15 -9.48 5.82
N PHE A 229 13.28 -8.84 5.52
CA PHE A 229 13.36 -7.65 4.65
C PHE A 229 13.74 -7.93 3.20
N SER A 230 14.23 -9.14 2.86
CA SER A 230 14.71 -9.47 1.51
C SER A 230 13.80 -10.42 0.74
N ASN A 231 13.05 -11.30 1.42
CA ASN A 231 12.14 -12.23 0.78
C ASN A 231 11.12 -11.48 -0.08
N ARG A 232 10.79 -12.03 -1.24
CA ARG A 232 9.85 -11.42 -2.18
C ARG A 232 8.44 -11.41 -1.57
N VAL A 233 7.75 -10.27 -1.63
CA VAL A 233 6.37 -10.11 -1.11
C VAL A 233 5.34 -9.76 -2.18
N ILE A 234 5.78 -9.57 -3.42
CA ILE A 234 4.98 -9.32 -4.63
C ILE A 234 5.39 -10.30 -5.74
N ALA A 235 4.47 -10.77 -6.56
CA ALA A 235 4.79 -11.63 -7.69
C ALA A 235 5.71 -10.89 -8.70
N SER A 236 6.72 -11.57 -9.24
CA SER A 236 7.68 -11.00 -10.22
C SER A 236 7.21 -11.05 -11.66
N GLY A 237 6.36 -12.02 -11.98
CA GLY A 237 6.06 -12.40 -13.34
C GLY A 237 4.57 -12.53 -13.56
N THR A 238 4.16 -12.33 -14.80
CA THR A 238 2.81 -12.62 -15.32
C THR A 238 2.66 -14.07 -15.76
N GLU A 239 3.77 -14.82 -15.76
CA GLU A 239 3.83 -16.23 -16.18
C GLU A 239 4.36 -17.09 -15.03
N GLY A 240 3.66 -18.18 -14.74
CA GLY A 240 4.08 -19.20 -13.79
C GLY A 240 4.63 -20.41 -14.54
N GLY A 241 5.93 -20.68 -14.40
CA GLY A 241 6.53 -21.92 -14.91
C GLY A 241 6.51 -23.00 -13.82
N MET A 242 5.85 -24.13 -14.07
CA MET A 242 5.93 -25.31 -13.22
C MET A 242 6.48 -26.50 -14.02
N LYS A 243 7.47 -27.19 -13.47
CA LYS A 243 7.89 -28.50 -14.00
C LYS A 243 6.93 -29.54 -13.42
N VAL A 244 6.11 -30.12 -14.28
CA VAL A 244 5.13 -31.14 -13.94
C VAL A 244 5.52 -32.47 -14.60
N THR A 245 5.32 -33.58 -13.89
CA THR A 245 5.60 -34.93 -14.40
C THR A 245 4.44 -35.49 -15.20
N ALA A 246 3.22 -35.05 -14.91
CA ALA A 246 2.00 -35.39 -15.65
C ALA A 246 0.96 -34.28 -15.49
N VAL A 247 0.14 -34.08 -16.51
CA VAL A 247 -1.03 -33.18 -16.51
C VAL A 247 -2.17 -33.94 -17.13
N HIS A 248 -3.34 -33.88 -16.49
CA HIS A 248 -4.56 -34.50 -16.99
C HIS A 248 -5.65 -33.43 -17.08
N GLU A 249 -6.45 -33.49 -18.15
CA GLU A 249 -7.74 -32.82 -18.23
C GLU A 249 -8.78 -33.70 -17.56
N VAL A 250 -9.69 -33.09 -16.81
CA VAL A 250 -10.81 -33.72 -16.10
C VAL A 250 -12.03 -32.86 -16.32
N ASP A 251 -13.21 -33.48 -16.34
CA ASP A 251 -14.46 -32.74 -16.51
C ASP A 251 -14.68 -31.76 -15.35
N VAL A 252 -15.32 -30.62 -15.65
CA VAL A 252 -15.51 -29.52 -14.68
C VAL A 252 -16.36 -29.95 -13.47
N ASP A 253 -17.20 -30.97 -13.64
CA ASP A 253 -18.11 -31.47 -12.60
C ASP A 253 -17.48 -32.53 -11.69
N GLU A 254 -16.22 -32.92 -11.93
CA GLU A 254 -15.51 -33.92 -11.12
C GLU A 254 -15.00 -33.34 -9.79
N ASP A 255 -15.14 -34.10 -8.71
CA ASP A 255 -14.63 -33.70 -7.39
C ASP A 255 -13.13 -33.96 -7.28
N LEU A 256 -12.35 -32.91 -7.50
CA LEU A 256 -10.89 -32.98 -7.42
C LEU A 256 -10.35 -33.18 -5.99
N ASN A 257 -11.18 -33.07 -4.95
CA ASN A 257 -10.75 -33.27 -3.57
C ASN A 257 -10.43 -34.75 -3.25
N GLU A 258 -10.96 -35.68 -4.06
CA GLU A 258 -10.70 -37.12 -3.91
C GLU A 258 -9.39 -37.55 -4.57
N ILE A 259 -8.77 -36.67 -5.37
CA ILE A 259 -7.51 -36.97 -6.06
C ILE A 259 -6.34 -36.84 -5.08
N THR A 260 -5.73 -37.98 -4.75
CA THR A 260 -4.48 -38.02 -3.96
C THR A 260 -3.24 -38.17 -4.83
N PRO A 261 -2.07 -37.63 -4.42
CA PRO A 261 -0.81 -37.86 -5.13
C PRO A 261 -0.50 -39.36 -5.26
N GLY A 262 -0.49 -39.88 -6.50
CA GLY A 262 -0.26 -41.30 -6.79
C GLY A 262 -1.49 -42.21 -6.62
N GLY A 263 -2.66 -41.64 -6.31
CA GLY A 263 -3.93 -42.38 -6.30
C GLY A 263 -4.53 -42.58 -7.70
N PRO A 264 -5.62 -43.36 -7.80
CA PRO A 264 -6.34 -43.51 -9.06
C PRO A 264 -6.90 -42.16 -9.52
N LEU A 265 -6.81 -41.89 -10.81
CA LEU A 265 -7.43 -40.73 -11.44
C LEU A 265 -8.91 -41.01 -11.70
N PRO A 266 -9.78 -39.97 -11.74
CA PRO A 266 -11.17 -40.14 -12.09
C PRO A 266 -11.32 -40.72 -13.52
N PRO A 267 -12.43 -41.40 -13.83
CA PRO A 267 -12.63 -42.02 -15.14
C PRO A 267 -12.58 -41.05 -16.32
N SER A 268 -12.92 -39.78 -16.09
CA SER A 268 -12.85 -38.68 -17.06
C SER A 268 -11.43 -38.14 -17.30
N ALA A 269 -10.44 -38.54 -16.49
CA ALA A 269 -9.08 -38.01 -16.59
C ALA A 269 -8.41 -38.45 -17.90
N ARG A 270 -8.06 -37.48 -18.73
CA ARG A 270 -7.35 -37.67 -20.00
C ARG A 270 -5.97 -37.04 -19.94
N PRO A 271 -4.90 -37.73 -20.37
CA PRO A 271 -3.57 -37.14 -20.46
C PRO A 271 -3.58 -35.89 -21.36
N ILE A 272 -2.92 -34.80 -20.93
CA ILE A 272 -2.97 -33.52 -21.64
C ILE A 272 -2.39 -33.61 -23.06
N ASP A 273 -1.46 -34.54 -23.31
CA ASP A 273 -0.87 -34.74 -24.63
C ASP A 273 -1.86 -35.31 -25.63
N GLU A 274 -2.80 -36.15 -25.19
CA GLU A 274 -3.91 -36.62 -26.02
C GLU A 274 -4.88 -35.49 -26.38
N VAL A 275 -5.22 -34.67 -25.39
CA VAL A 275 -6.10 -33.50 -25.55
C VAL A 275 -5.46 -32.48 -26.50
N VAL A 276 -4.19 -32.17 -26.31
CA VAL A 276 -3.45 -31.24 -27.19
C VAL A 276 -3.35 -31.79 -28.61
N ARG A 277 -3.18 -33.11 -28.79
CA ARG A 277 -3.19 -33.74 -30.12
C ARG A 277 -4.55 -33.59 -30.79
N GLU A 278 -5.65 -33.86 -30.08
CA GLU A 278 -7.00 -33.70 -30.59
C GLU A 278 -7.30 -32.24 -30.97
N LEU A 279 -6.95 -31.28 -30.11
CA LEU A 279 -7.12 -29.85 -30.39
C LEU A 279 -6.29 -29.39 -31.61
N ARG A 280 -5.11 -29.98 -31.83
CA ARG A 280 -4.32 -29.74 -33.05
C ARG A 280 -5.00 -30.28 -34.29
N GLU A 281 -5.53 -31.49 -34.23
CA GLU A 281 -6.27 -32.11 -35.34
C GLU A 281 -7.54 -31.33 -35.69
N GLN A 282 -8.17 -30.72 -34.70
CA GLN A 282 -9.33 -29.82 -34.86
C GLN A 282 -8.94 -28.38 -35.27
N GLY A 283 -7.65 -28.06 -35.40
CA GLY A 283 -7.16 -26.76 -35.87
C GLY A 283 -7.08 -25.65 -34.82
N TYR A 284 -7.24 -25.96 -33.52
CA TYR A 284 -7.27 -24.97 -32.44
C TYR A 284 -5.89 -24.54 -31.93
N VAL A 285 -4.83 -25.31 -32.18
CA VAL A 285 -3.48 -24.99 -31.69
C VAL A 285 -2.56 -24.70 -32.88
N ALA A 286 -2.31 -23.41 -33.14
CA ALA A 286 -1.25 -23.01 -34.07
C ALA A 286 0.10 -23.51 -33.55
N ASP A 287 0.90 -24.10 -34.45
CA ASP A 287 2.18 -24.70 -34.11
C ASP A 287 3.14 -23.62 -33.58
N ALA A 288 3.33 -23.57 -32.26
CA ALA A 288 4.18 -22.60 -31.57
C ALA A 288 5.69 -22.74 -31.93
N ARG A 289 6.03 -23.66 -32.84
CA ARG A 289 7.37 -23.87 -33.39
C ARG A 289 7.66 -23.11 -34.68
N ARG A 290 6.97 -22.00 -34.99
CA ARG A 290 7.56 -21.06 -35.96
C ARG A 290 8.74 -20.35 -35.29
N PRO A 291 9.99 -20.58 -35.72
CA PRO A 291 11.11 -19.76 -35.24
C PRO A 291 10.79 -18.31 -35.61
N ARG A 292 10.95 -17.43 -34.61
CA ARG A 292 10.72 -15.99 -34.71
C ARG A 292 11.90 -15.32 -35.43
N ASP A 293 12.34 -15.89 -36.55
CA ASP A 293 13.49 -15.44 -37.33
C ASP A 293 13.08 -15.30 -38.79
N ALA A 294 12.32 -14.24 -39.12
CA ALA A 294 12.25 -13.61 -40.45
C ALA A 294 11.18 -12.51 -40.46
N GLU A 295 11.39 -11.43 -39.73
CA GLU A 295 10.85 -10.13 -40.15
C GLU A 295 11.89 -9.06 -39.87
N ALA A 296 12.60 -8.72 -40.95
CA ALA A 296 13.55 -7.64 -41.01
C ALA A 296 12.86 -6.33 -40.63
N ASN A 297 13.48 -5.58 -39.72
CA ASN A 297 13.16 -4.19 -39.47
C ASN A 297 14.14 -3.32 -40.29
N PRO A 298 13.73 -2.67 -41.40
CA PRO A 298 14.54 -1.66 -42.05
C PRO A 298 14.21 -0.27 -41.49
N ALA A 299 15.26 0.53 -41.28
CA ALA A 299 15.27 1.97 -40.99
C ALA A 299 14.82 2.35 -39.57
N THR A 300 15.70 2.91 -38.73
CA THR A 300 16.30 4.23 -38.98
C THR A 300 17.62 4.36 -38.24
N ALA A 301 18.68 4.48 -39.02
CA ALA A 301 19.93 5.12 -38.62
C ALA A 301 19.86 6.57 -39.10
N THR A 302 20.04 7.53 -38.20
CA THR A 302 20.48 8.87 -38.57
C THR A 302 21.32 9.45 -37.44
N ASP A 303 22.62 9.46 -37.70
CA ASP A 303 23.58 10.55 -37.55
C ASP A 303 23.76 11.22 -36.19
N VAL A 304 24.86 10.80 -35.58
CA VAL A 304 25.76 11.60 -34.74
C VAL A 304 26.26 12.81 -35.55
N VAL A 305 25.90 14.01 -35.11
CA VAL A 305 26.61 15.25 -35.46
C VAL A 305 27.22 15.82 -34.19
N THR A 306 28.54 15.74 -34.12
CA THR A 306 29.39 16.52 -33.22
C THR A 306 29.67 17.88 -33.86
N SER A 307 29.43 18.96 -33.13
CA SER A 307 30.11 20.24 -33.36
C SER A 307 30.14 21.08 -32.07
N ASP A 308 31.32 21.64 -31.82
CA ASP A 308 31.68 22.68 -30.86
C ASP A 308 30.67 23.86 -30.82
N ASP A 309 30.61 24.75 -29.83
CA ASP A 309 31.70 25.58 -29.32
C ASP A 309 31.20 26.46 -28.14
N LYS A 310 32.17 27.11 -27.50
CA LYS A 310 32.17 28.00 -26.32
C LYS A 310 31.10 29.11 -26.26
N ALA A 311 30.72 29.47 -25.02
CA ALA A 311 30.52 30.83 -24.45
C ALA A 311 29.80 30.68 -23.09
N ASP A 312 29.84 31.56 -22.10
CA ASP A 312 30.75 32.59 -21.63
C ASP A 312 30.41 32.73 -20.14
N ALA A 313 31.41 33.02 -19.31
CA ALA A 313 31.19 33.28 -17.90
C ALA A 313 30.51 34.63 -17.72
N VAL A 314 29.30 34.63 -17.17
CA VAL A 314 28.66 35.83 -16.63
C VAL A 314 28.51 35.66 -15.13
N VAL A 315 29.18 36.56 -14.42
CA VAL A 315 29.03 36.84 -12.99
C VAL A 315 27.69 37.52 -12.80
N ASP A 316 26.86 37.02 -11.88
CA ASP A 316 25.75 37.80 -11.34
C ASP A 316 25.70 37.63 -9.81
N ASP A 317 25.97 38.75 -9.14
CA ASP A 317 25.81 38.98 -7.70
C ASP A 317 24.35 39.38 -7.47
N GLY A 318 23.55 38.46 -6.96
CA GLY A 318 22.14 38.70 -6.62
C GLY A 318 21.81 38.15 -5.25
N ALA A 319 21.96 38.98 -4.22
CA ALA A 319 21.40 38.74 -2.91
C ALA A 319 19.88 38.80 -2.98
N GLU A 320 19.18 37.71 -2.64
CA GLU A 320 17.76 37.76 -2.32
C GLU A 320 17.43 37.05 -1.00
N ASP A 321 16.76 37.87 -0.21
CA ASP A 321 16.05 37.73 1.05
C ASP A 321 15.38 36.38 1.36
N ASP A 322 15.47 36.06 2.65
CA ASP A 322 14.59 35.20 3.42
C ASP A 322 13.10 35.49 3.13
N THR A 323 12.39 34.54 2.50
CA THR A 323 10.96 34.38 2.76
C THR A 323 10.50 32.91 2.70
N ALA A 324 9.97 32.46 3.83
CA ALA A 324 9.03 31.34 4.00
C ALA A 324 9.45 29.94 3.52
N ALA A 325 10.54 29.40 4.08
CA ALA A 325 10.71 27.96 4.13
C ALA A 325 9.61 27.33 5.02
N THR A 326 8.63 26.70 4.39
CA THR A 326 7.73 25.74 5.06
C THR A 326 8.60 24.72 5.77
N SER A 327 8.57 24.73 7.11
CA SER A 327 9.27 23.79 7.96
C SER A 327 8.82 22.36 7.64
N ARG A 328 9.50 21.71 6.68
CA ARG A 328 9.35 20.28 6.41
C ARG A 328 9.85 19.53 7.64
N ARG A 329 8.95 19.24 8.58
CA ARG A 329 9.26 18.42 9.76
C ARG A 329 9.80 17.08 9.27
N LEU A 330 11.10 16.84 9.50
CA LEU A 330 11.72 15.53 9.25
C LEU A 330 10.88 14.44 9.94
N PRO A 331 10.70 13.25 9.32
CA PRO A 331 10.07 12.10 9.97
C PRO A 331 10.65 11.88 11.36
N TRP A 332 9.77 11.59 12.33
CA TRP A 332 10.15 11.51 13.73
C TRP A 332 11.27 10.48 13.99
N TRP A 333 11.27 9.34 13.30
CA TRP A 333 12.33 8.33 13.41
C TRP A 333 13.67 8.81 12.83
N ARG A 334 13.68 9.68 11.81
CA ARG A 334 14.91 10.30 11.30
C ARG A 334 15.48 11.29 12.31
N ARG A 335 14.62 12.01 13.04
CA ARG A 335 15.06 12.87 14.17
C ARG A 335 15.67 12.02 15.28
N TRP A 336 15.07 10.87 15.58
CA TRP A 336 15.63 9.88 16.51
C TRP A 336 16.98 9.31 16.03
N TRP A 337 17.07 8.88 14.77
CA TRP A 337 18.30 8.30 14.18
C TRP A 337 19.46 9.29 14.15
N ARG A 338 19.20 10.57 13.83
CA ARG A 338 20.21 11.64 13.87
C ARG A 338 20.76 11.88 15.29
N ARG A 339 19.93 11.72 16.33
CA ARG A 339 20.35 11.87 17.73
C ARG A 339 21.23 10.72 18.25
N ARG A 340 21.20 9.55 17.60
CA ARG A 340 21.98 8.37 18.00
C ARG A 340 23.25 8.11 17.18
N ARG A 341 23.53 8.88 16.12
CA ARG A 341 24.83 8.77 15.43
C ARG A 341 25.94 9.19 16.40
N PRO A 342 26.99 8.37 16.61
CA PRO A 342 28.23 8.87 17.16
C PRO A 342 28.71 9.99 16.24
N THR A 343 28.99 11.18 16.79
CA THR A 343 29.83 12.16 16.09
C THR A 343 31.15 11.46 15.78
N ARG A 344 31.45 11.29 14.49
CA ARG A 344 32.76 10.82 14.05
C ARG A 344 33.82 11.85 14.38
#